data_AF-A0A820HUH7-F1
#
_entry.id   AF-A0A820HUH7-F1
#
_cell.length_a   1.000
_cell.length_b   1.000
_cell.length_c   1.000
_cell.angle_alpha   90.00
_cell.angle_beta   90.00
_cell.angle_gamma   90.00
#
_symmetry.space_group_name_H-M   'P 1'
#
loop_
_entity.id
_entity.type
_entity.pdbx_description
1 polymer ?
#
loop_
_entity_poly.entity_id
_entity_poly.type
_entity_poly.pdbx_seq_one_letter_code
_entity_poly.pdbx_strand_id
1 'polypeptide(L)'
;MSMTGASMFWLDVLHDCKLDQPLSLPYDRYRLSNEHRTGRGTSISFDFGHDLSHHFLIHASSNNISLEHLTFAIYFIFIFKLTNEQTDVCLAMNINNNRYRDELKSIIGLFENVIPLRCQLDPHWCFHQLLKHVQELTTNSMKHSYFPLQHILNQHPHISKHAFLDTSLEFISYKNSNDNNAIMIGDSQLVPASFSVNINEDEIL
;
A
#
# COMPACT_ATOMS: atom_id res chain seq x y z
N MET A 1 15.00 17.46 5.04
CA MET A 1 14.56 16.66 3.89
C MET A 1 14.63 17.54 2.64
N SER A 2 15.44 17.16 1.64
CA SER A 2 15.60 17.92 0.39
C SER A 2 14.66 17.37 -0.69
N MET A 3 13.94 18.24 -1.40
CA MET A 3 13.10 17.83 -2.53
C MET A 3 13.93 17.27 -3.70
N THR A 4 15.15 17.76 -3.89
CA THR A 4 16.09 17.24 -4.90
C THR A 4 16.53 15.82 -4.57
N GLY A 5 16.78 15.52 -3.28
CA GLY A 5 17.17 14.18 -2.84
C GLY A 5 16.09 13.13 -3.10
N ALA A 6 14.84 13.43 -2.71
CA ALA A 6 13.71 12.54 -2.97
C ALA A 6 13.42 12.38 -4.47
N SER A 7 13.51 13.46 -5.24
CA SER A 7 13.36 13.43 -6.70
C SER A 7 14.35 12.45 -7.35
N MET A 8 15.64 12.54 -7.01
CA MET A 8 16.65 11.61 -7.56
C MET A 8 16.43 10.17 -7.11
N PHE A 9 16.05 9.96 -5.84
CA PHE A 9 15.73 8.62 -5.33
C PHE A 9 14.60 7.96 -6.12
N TRP A 10 13.49 8.67 -6.35
CA TRP A 10 12.34 8.11 -7.07
C TRP A 10 12.65 7.86 -8.55
N LEU A 11 13.47 8.71 -9.17
CA LEU A 11 13.96 8.49 -10.53
C LEU A 11 14.80 7.21 -10.65
N ASP A 12 15.65 6.95 -9.66
CA ASP A 12 16.51 5.76 -9.60
C ASP A 12 15.73 4.47 -9.32
N VAL A 13 14.84 4.48 -8.31
CA VAL A 13 14.00 3.31 -7.95
C VAL A 13 13.16 2.83 -9.13
N LEU A 14 12.63 3.77 -9.92
CA LEU A 14 11.78 3.47 -11.06
C LEU A 14 12.54 3.44 -12.39
N HIS A 15 13.87 3.51 -12.37
CA HIS A 15 14.70 3.38 -13.55
C HIS A 15 14.43 2.05 -14.27
N ASP A 16 14.15 2.07 -15.57
CA ASP A 16 13.75 0.89 -16.37
C ASP A 16 12.51 0.13 -15.86
N CYS A 17 11.75 0.70 -14.92
CA CYS A 17 10.49 0.09 -14.53
C CYS A 17 9.52 0.18 -15.70
N LYS A 18 9.05 -0.97 -16.18
CA LYS A 18 8.09 -1.07 -17.28
C LYS A 18 6.68 -0.76 -16.80
N LEU A 19 6.46 0.49 -16.43
CA LEU A 19 5.21 1.00 -15.84
C LEU A 19 4.07 1.09 -16.86
N ASP A 20 4.37 0.83 -18.14
CA ASP A 20 3.43 0.66 -19.24
C ASP A 20 3.01 -0.81 -19.44
N GLN A 21 3.70 -1.77 -18.81
CA GLN A 21 3.36 -3.19 -18.84
C GLN A 21 2.57 -3.56 -17.59
N PRO A 22 1.26 -3.82 -17.71
CA PRO A 22 0.46 -4.19 -16.55
C PRO A 22 0.89 -5.56 -16.00
N LEU A 23 0.64 -5.78 -14.72
CA LEU A 23 0.76 -7.09 -14.09
C LEU A 23 -0.13 -8.09 -14.84
N SER A 24 0.41 -9.27 -15.13
CA SER A 24 -0.32 -10.37 -15.79
C SER A 24 -1.29 -11.07 -14.84
N LEU A 25 -2.17 -10.31 -14.18
CA LEU A 25 -3.15 -10.82 -13.22
C LEU A 25 -4.23 -11.67 -13.94
N PRO A 26 -4.76 -12.72 -13.28
CA PRO A 26 -5.77 -13.60 -13.86
C PRO A 26 -7.15 -12.93 -13.84
N TYR A 27 -7.35 -11.94 -14.71
CA TYR A 27 -8.63 -11.24 -14.84
C TYR A 27 -9.69 -12.15 -15.47
N ASP A 28 -10.89 -12.20 -14.88
CA ASP A 28 -12.05 -12.89 -15.47
C ASP A 28 -12.53 -12.22 -16.77
N ARG A 29 -12.21 -10.92 -16.93
CA ARG A 29 -12.53 -10.13 -18.12
C ARG A 29 -11.38 -9.20 -18.47
N TYR A 30 -10.91 -9.28 -19.71
CA TYR A 30 -9.93 -8.33 -20.24
C TYR A 30 -10.56 -6.96 -20.47
N ARG A 31 -9.84 -5.92 -20.08
CA ARG A 31 -10.21 -4.53 -20.32
C ARG A 31 -10.10 -4.19 -21.80
N LEU A 32 -11.16 -3.64 -22.38
CA LEU A 32 -11.12 -3.14 -23.76
C LEU A 32 -10.50 -1.74 -23.80
N SER A 33 -9.81 -1.40 -24.89
CA SER A 33 -9.08 -0.13 -25.02
C SER A 33 -9.98 1.12 -24.98
N ASN A 34 -11.27 0.97 -25.23
CA ASN A 34 -12.28 2.02 -25.15
C ASN A 34 -13.00 2.10 -23.80
N GLU A 35 -12.66 1.24 -22.83
CA GLU A 35 -13.30 1.23 -21.51
C GLU A 35 -12.65 2.22 -20.54
N HIS A 36 -13.44 3.20 -20.10
CA HIS A 36 -13.07 4.09 -19.02
C HIS A 36 -13.18 3.41 -17.65
N ARG A 37 -12.40 3.88 -16.66
CA ARG A 37 -12.53 3.41 -15.28
C ARG A 37 -13.93 3.76 -14.78
N THR A 38 -14.71 2.76 -14.41
CA THR A 38 -16.10 2.93 -13.97
C THR A 38 -16.20 3.31 -12.50
N GLY A 39 -15.14 3.08 -11.72
CA GLY A 39 -15.17 3.23 -10.26
C GLY A 39 -15.96 2.14 -9.53
N ARG A 40 -16.55 1.17 -10.25
CA ARG A 40 -17.25 0.04 -9.62
C ARG A 40 -16.24 -0.94 -9.01
N GLY A 41 -16.55 -1.43 -7.82
CA GLY A 41 -15.76 -2.42 -7.11
C GLY A 41 -16.61 -3.13 -6.07
N THR A 42 -16.07 -4.22 -5.53
CA THR A 42 -16.63 -4.96 -4.41
C THR A 42 -15.55 -5.14 -3.35
N SER A 43 -15.96 -5.43 -2.11
CA SER A 43 -15.05 -5.68 -1.00
C SER A 43 -15.31 -7.05 -0.43
N ILE A 44 -14.24 -7.80 -0.20
CA ILE A 44 -14.28 -9.10 0.47
C ILE A 44 -13.38 -8.99 1.70
N SER A 45 -13.93 -9.37 2.86
CA SER A 45 -13.21 -9.37 4.13
C SER A 45 -12.89 -10.79 4.55
N PHE A 46 -11.71 -10.97 5.10
CA PHE A 46 -11.24 -12.23 5.64
C PHE A 46 -10.71 -12.01 7.07
N ASP A 47 -11.05 -12.94 7.96
CA ASP A 47 -10.48 -13.03 9.29
C ASP A 47 -9.48 -14.19 9.30
N PHE A 48 -8.23 -13.91 9.65
CA PHE A 48 -7.16 -14.92 9.71
C PHE A 48 -7.20 -15.78 10.98
N GLY A 49 -8.07 -15.46 11.93
CA GLY A 49 -8.21 -16.13 13.21
C GLY A 49 -7.08 -15.78 14.19
N HIS A 50 -7.31 -16.12 15.45
CA HIS A 50 -6.37 -15.84 16.54
C HIS A 50 -5.02 -16.55 16.32
N ASP A 51 -5.03 -17.84 16.01
CA ASP A 51 -3.81 -18.65 16.03
C ASP A 51 -2.82 -18.26 14.93
N LEU A 52 -3.31 -18.04 13.70
CA LEU A 52 -2.46 -17.58 12.60
C LEU A 52 -1.95 -16.17 12.87
N SER A 53 -2.80 -15.26 13.33
CA SER A 53 -2.40 -13.90 13.70
C SER A 53 -1.34 -13.91 14.80
N HIS A 54 -1.49 -14.77 15.81
CA HIS A 54 -0.53 -14.90 16.91
C HIS A 54 0.82 -15.46 16.42
N HIS A 55 0.83 -16.49 15.57
CA HIS A 55 2.05 -16.99 14.95
C HIS A 55 2.72 -15.94 14.05
N PHE A 56 1.93 -15.14 13.34
CA PHE A 56 2.42 -14.04 12.52
C PHE A 56 3.15 -12.98 13.37
N LEU A 57 2.56 -12.61 14.52
CA LEU A 57 3.17 -11.71 15.50
C LEU A 57 4.47 -12.26 16.08
N ILE A 58 4.48 -13.54 16.49
CA ILE A 58 5.67 -14.21 17.03
C ILE A 58 6.78 -14.28 15.98
N HIS A 59 6.44 -14.59 14.73
CA HIS A 59 7.43 -14.68 13.66
C HIS A 59 8.10 -13.33 13.41
N ALA A 60 7.30 -12.25 13.32
CA ALA A 60 7.81 -10.90 13.15
C ALA A 60 8.73 -10.48 14.31
N SER A 61 8.31 -10.71 15.55
CA SER A 61 9.09 -10.35 16.74
C SER A 61 10.39 -11.15 16.86
N SER A 62 10.35 -12.47 16.63
CA SER A 62 11.52 -13.35 16.73
C SER A 62 12.59 -13.04 15.69
N ASN A 63 12.20 -12.46 14.55
CA ASN A 63 13.11 -12.09 13.47
C ASN A 63 13.45 -10.59 13.43
N ASN A 64 13.00 -9.80 14.42
CA ASN A 64 13.17 -8.33 14.48
C ASN A 64 12.65 -7.59 13.23
N ILE A 65 11.49 -7.99 12.72
CA ILE A 65 10.89 -7.47 11.50
C ILE A 65 9.51 -6.89 11.82
N SER A 66 9.12 -5.80 11.15
CA SER A 66 7.79 -5.23 11.32
C SER A 66 6.74 -6.10 10.63
N LEU A 67 5.52 -6.10 11.17
CA LEU A 67 4.38 -6.80 10.54
C LEU A 67 4.09 -6.27 9.14
N GLU A 68 4.28 -4.97 8.94
CA GLU A 68 4.19 -4.32 7.64
C GLU A 68 5.14 -4.96 6.62
N HIS A 69 6.44 -5.08 6.94
CA HIS A 69 7.43 -5.68 6.04
C HIS A 69 7.10 -7.14 5.73
N LEU A 70 6.65 -7.89 6.75
CA LEU A 70 6.26 -9.28 6.59
C LEU A 70 5.02 -9.41 5.67
N THR A 71 4.05 -8.52 5.82
CA THR A 71 2.85 -8.47 4.98
C THR A 71 3.22 -8.12 3.53
N PHE A 72 4.07 -7.12 3.31
CA PHE A 72 4.57 -6.78 1.96
C PHE A 72 5.29 -7.96 1.31
N ALA A 73 6.17 -8.66 2.03
CA ALA A 73 6.89 -9.82 1.49
C ALA A 73 5.94 -10.95 1.06
N ILE A 74 4.94 -11.25 1.89
CA ILE A 74 3.90 -12.24 1.54
C ILE A 74 3.10 -11.78 0.31
N TYR A 75 2.77 -10.50 0.24
CA TYR A 75 2.02 -9.96 -0.89
C TYR A 75 2.81 -9.98 -2.20
N PHE A 76 4.11 -9.66 -2.17
CA PHE A 76 4.97 -9.83 -3.33
C PHE A 76 5.03 -11.28 -3.80
N ILE A 77 5.12 -12.27 -2.89
CA ILE A 77 5.03 -13.70 -3.24
C ILE A 77 3.67 -14.04 -3.83
N PHE A 78 2.59 -13.49 -3.27
CA PHE A 78 1.24 -13.71 -3.75
C PHE A 78 1.08 -13.22 -5.20
N ILE A 79 1.50 -11.97 -5.47
CA ILE A 79 1.49 -11.40 -6.82
C ILE A 79 2.39 -12.21 -7.75
N PHE A 80 3.61 -12.54 -7.36
CA PHE A 80 4.53 -13.37 -8.14
C PHE A 80 3.90 -14.69 -8.59
N LYS A 81 3.22 -15.38 -7.68
CA LYS A 81 2.52 -16.63 -8.01
C LYS A 81 1.29 -16.40 -8.89
N LEU A 82 0.53 -15.35 -8.64
CA LEU A 82 -0.66 -15.02 -9.42
C LEU A 82 -0.34 -14.62 -10.85
N THR A 83 0.77 -13.94 -11.08
CA THR A 83 1.20 -13.45 -12.41
C THR A 83 2.05 -14.47 -13.17
N ASN A 84 2.10 -15.72 -12.70
CA ASN A 84 2.90 -16.79 -13.29
C ASN A 84 4.40 -16.42 -13.38
N GLU A 85 4.96 -16.01 -12.23
CA GLU A 85 6.37 -15.75 -11.97
C GLU A 85 6.94 -14.44 -12.56
N GLN A 86 6.09 -13.41 -12.69
CA GLN A 86 6.58 -12.07 -13.04
C GLN A 86 7.45 -11.50 -11.91
N THR A 87 8.72 -11.17 -12.24
CA THR A 87 9.73 -10.78 -11.25
C THR A 87 9.81 -9.29 -10.98
N ASP A 88 9.44 -8.41 -11.92
CA ASP A 88 9.39 -6.96 -11.69
C ASP A 88 7.95 -6.55 -11.33
N VAL A 89 7.74 -6.24 -10.06
CA VAL A 89 6.42 -5.94 -9.49
C VAL A 89 6.45 -4.58 -8.80
N CYS A 90 5.56 -3.67 -9.19
CA CYS A 90 5.41 -2.37 -8.57
C CYS A 90 4.02 -2.23 -7.94
N LEU A 91 3.97 -1.98 -6.63
CA LEU A 91 2.73 -1.85 -5.86
C LEU A 91 2.50 -0.40 -5.47
N ALA A 92 1.25 0.00 -5.26
CA ALA A 92 0.92 1.22 -4.53
C ALA A 92 0.96 0.98 -3.03
N MET A 93 1.77 1.77 -2.32
CA MET A 93 1.78 1.82 -0.87
C MET A 93 1.11 3.12 -0.40
N ASN A 94 0.01 2.99 0.33
CA ASN A 94 -0.71 4.11 0.93
C ASN A 94 -0.02 4.56 2.20
N ILE A 95 0.28 5.86 2.29
CA ILE A 95 0.95 6.51 3.41
C ILE A 95 -0.08 7.34 4.17
N ASN A 96 -0.65 6.75 5.21
CA ASN A 96 -1.81 7.31 5.91
C ASN A 96 -1.48 8.49 6.84
N ASN A 97 -0.19 8.71 7.13
CA ASN A 97 0.26 9.76 8.03
C ASN A 97 1.47 10.51 7.45
N ASN A 98 1.28 11.18 6.32
CA ASN A 98 2.32 12.03 5.72
C ASN A 98 2.45 13.40 6.43
N ARG A 99 2.40 13.39 7.77
CA ARG A 99 2.59 14.58 8.63
C ARG A 99 4.07 14.69 9.00
N TYR A 100 4.91 14.90 7.99
CA TYR A 100 6.37 14.89 8.10
C TYR A 100 6.95 16.11 8.83
N ARG A 101 6.12 17.07 9.25
CA ARG A 101 6.49 18.17 10.13
C ARG A 101 5.57 18.24 11.34
N ASP A 102 6.09 18.71 12.46
CA ASP A 102 5.36 18.74 13.72
C ASP A 102 4.13 19.66 13.66
N GLU A 103 4.18 20.74 12.89
CA GLU A 103 3.07 21.67 12.72
C GLU A 103 1.87 21.03 12.01
N LEU A 104 2.10 19.94 11.26
CA LEU A 104 1.04 19.22 10.55
C LEU A 104 0.28 18.26 11.46
N LYS A 105 0.77 17.94 12.67
CA LYS A 105 0.19 16.89 13.53
C LYS A 105 -1.24 17.21 14.00
N SER A 106 -1.55 18.48 14.22
CA SER A 106 -2.86 18.94 14.75
C SER A 106 -3.83 19.43 13.68
N ILE A 107 -3.44 19.42 12.40
CA ILE A 107 -4.26 19.97 11.31
C ILE A 107 -5.27 18.93 10.83
N ILE A 108 -6.55 19.30 10.73
CA ILE A 108 -7.54 18.48 10.03
C ILE A 108 -7.34 18.69 8.52
N GLY A 109 -7.10 17.60 7.79
CA GLY A 109 -6.86 17.64 6.34
C GLY A 109 -6.44 16.28 5.78
N LEU A 110 -6.37 16.20 4.45
CA LEU A 110 -5.90 15.02 3.73
C LEU A 110 -4.36 15.04 3.69
N PHE A 111 -3.75 14.16 4.49
CA PHE A 111 -2.30 13.96 4.54
C PHE A 111 -1.92 12.56 4.06
N GLU A 112 -2.77 11.95 3.24
CA GLU A 112 -2.44 10.69 2.59
C GLU A 112 -1.52 10.98 1.41
N ASN A 113 -0.56 10.08 1.17
CA ASN A 113 0.20 10.04 -0.06
C ASN A 113 0.25 8.60 -0.55
N VAL A 114 0.48 8.41 -1.85
CA VAL A 114 0.70 7.08 -2.42
C VAL A 114 2.09 7.08 -3.00
N ILE A 115 2.89 6.08 -2.67
CA ILE A 115 4.21 5.90 -3.26
C ILE A 115 4.34 4.53 -3.92
N PRO A 116 5.07 4.43 -5.03
CA PRO A 116 5.34 3.15 -5.66
C PRO A 116 6.33 2.36 -4.80
N LEU A 117 6.07 1.07 -4.67
CA LEU A 117 6.94 0.11 -4.02
C LEU A 117 7.32 -0.97 -5.04
N ARG A 118 8.43 -0.74 -5.74
CA ARG A 118 8.94 -1.66 -6.77
C ARG A 118 9.87 -2.69 -6.17
N CYS A 119 9.59 -3.96 -6.40
CA CYS A 119 10.45 -5.07 -6.04
C CYS A 119 10.81 -5.88 -7.29
N GLN A 120 12.10 -6.07 -7.51
CA GLN A 120 12.64 -6.99 -8.49
C GLN A 120 12.96 -8.31 -7.78
N LEU A 121 12.04 -9.26 -7.89
CA LEU A 121 12.09 -10.55 -7.22
C LEU A 121 13.11 -11.47 -7.89
N ASP A 122 13.95 -12.11 -7.09
CA ASP A 122 14.76 -13.25 -7.52
C ASP A 122 14.05 -14.56 -7.13
N PRO A 123 13.68 -15.41 -8.09
CA PRO A 123 13.07 -16.71 -7.81
C PRO A 123 13.93 -17.65 -6.95
N HIS A 124 15.24 -17.40 -6.84
CA HIS A 124 16.17 -18.19 -6.05
C HIS A 124 16.27 -17.73 -4.59
N TRP A 125 15.66 -16.59 -4.23
CA TRP A 125 15.66 -16.14 -2.85
C TRP A 125 14.89 -17.10 -1.95
N CYS A 126 15.50 -17.45 -0.82
CA CYS A 126 14.72 -17.96 0.29
C CYS A 126 13.87 -16.82 0.88
N PHE A 127 12.83 -17.19 1.64
CA PHE A 127 11.92 -16.21 2.24
C PHE A 127 12.64 -15.14 3.07
N HIS A 128 13.70 -15.53 3.79
CA HIS A 128 14.50 -14.60 4.60
C HIS A 128 15.24 -13.55 3.75
N GLN A 129 15.73 -13.92 2.58
CA GLN A 129 16.39 -12.99 1.66
C GLN A 129 15.39 -11.98 1.10
N LEU A 130 14.23 -12.46 0.67
CA LEU A 130 13.13 -11.58 0.25
C LEU A 130 12.73 -10.62 1.38
N LEU A 131 12.59 -11.12 2.60
CA LEU A 131 12.14 -10.30 3.72
C LEU A 131 13.12 -9.18 4.06
N LYS A 132 14.43 -9.46 4.02
CA LYS A 132 15.47 -8.43 4.15
C LYS A 132 15.41 -7.41 3.02
N HIS A 133 15.26 -7.87 1.78
CA HIS A 133 15.15 -6.99 0.63
C HIS A 133 13.93 -6.06 0.73
N VAL A 134 12.76 -6.62 1.10
CA VAL A 134 11.53 -5.85 1.32
C VAL A 134 11.71 -4.85 2.46
N GLN A 135 12.33 -5.23 3.57
CA GLN A 135 12.63 -4.31 4.68
C GLN A 135 13.50 -3.13 4.25
N GLU A 136 14.55 -3.36 3.47
CA GLU A 136 15.42 -2.30 2.95
C GLU A 136 14.65 -1.40 1.98
N LEU A 137 13.90 -2.00 1.06
CA LEU A 137 13.05 -1.33 0.08
C LEU A 137 12.03 -0.41 0.76
N THR A 138 11.19 -0.94 1.67
CA THR A 138 10.16 -0.17 2.37
C THR A 138 10.78 0.93 3.22
N THR A 139 11.85 0.64 3.97
CA THR A 139 12.52 1.63 4.82
C THR A 139 13.10 2.79 4.01
N ASN A 140 13.69 2.51 2.85
CA ASN A 140 14.25 3.55 1.98
C ASN A 140 13.16 4.36 1.27
N SER A 141 12.09 3.72 0.81
CA SER A 141 10.92 4.39 0.24
C SER A 141 10.23 5.29 1.26
N MET A 142 10.09 4.84 2.52
CA MET A 142 9.49 5.61 3.60
C MET A 142 10.27 6.89 3.95
N LYS A 143 11.59 6.91 3.81
CA LYS A 143 12.39 8.14 3.99
C LYS A 143 12.04 9.25 3.00
N HIS A 144 11.46 8.89 1.86
CA HIS A 144 11.09 9.78 0.76
C HIS A 144 9.58 9.84 0.50
N SER A 145 8.77 9.31 1.43
CA SER A 145 7.31 9.25 1.32
C SER A 145 6.60 10.61 1.33
N TYR A 146 7.32 11.67 1.72
CA TYR A 146 6.84 13.05 1.63
C TYR A 146 6.76 13.58 0.20
N PHE A 147 7.40 12.91 -0.77
CA PHE A 147 7.43 13.36 -2.15
C PHE A 147 6.11 13.00 -2.86
N PRO A 148 5.37 13.97 -3.43
CA PRO A 148 4.04 13.69 -3.97
C PRO A 148 4.07 12.76 -5.19
N LEU A 149 3.11 11.83 -5.25
CA LEU A 149 2.95 10.89 -6.37
C LEU A 149 2.99 11.59 -7.74
N GLN A 150 2.29 12.72 -7.89
CA GLN A 150 2.22 13.45 -9.15
C GLN A 150 3.61 13.89 -9.65
N HIS A 151 4.52 14.25 -8.74
CA HIS A 151 5.89 14.57 -9.12
C HIS A 151 6.67 13.34 -9.55
N ILE A 152 6.46 12.19 -8.90
CA ILE A 152 7.03 10.90 -9.34
C ILE A 152 6.55 10.58 -10.76
N LEU A 153 5.24 10.67 -11.01
CA LEU A 153 4.66 10.42 -12.34
C LEU A 153 5.23 11.33 -13.41
N ASN A 154 5.42 12.62 -13.09
CA ASN A 154 5.98 13.59 -14.05
C ASN A 154 7.44 13.29 -14.43
N GLN A 155 8.18 12.51 -13.64
CA GLN A 155 9.52 12.06 -13.99
C GLN A 155 9.51 10.95 -15.06
N HIS A 156 8.35 10.33 -15.29
CA HIS A 156 8.19 9.21 -16.21
C HIS A 156 7.03 9.49 -17.19
N PRO A 157 7.20 10.41 -18.15
CA PRO A 157 6.13 10.91 -19.02
C PRO A 157 5.53 9.84 -19.97
N HIS A 158 6.22 8.71 -20.15
CA HIS A 158 5.73 7.57 -20.95
C HIS A 158 4.66 6.75 -20.23
N ILE A 159 4.45 6.99 -18.94
CA ILE A 159 3.44 6.31 -18.15
C ILE A 159 2.06 6.86 -18.51
N SER A 160 1.18 5.98 -18.98
CA SER A 160 -0.22 6.29 -19.14
C SER A 160 -0.82 6.71 -17.79
N LYS A 161 -1.42 7.90 -17.72
CA LYS A 161 -2.08 8.45 -16.52
C LYS A 161 -3.13 7.51 -15.89
N HIS A 162 -3.54 6.46 -16.59
CA HIS A 162 -4.62 5.56 -16.20
C HIS A 162 -4.18 4.26 -15.51
N ALA A 163 -2.88 3.90 -15.52
CA ALA A 163 -2.41 2.56 -15.17
C ALA A 163 -1.09 2.51 -14.38
N PHE A 164 -0.72 3.55 -13.64
CA PHE A 164 0.60 3.58 -12.98
C PHE A 164 0.86 2.38 -12.06
N LEU A 165 -0.17 1.90 -11.35
CA LEU A 165 -0.10 0.78 -10.41
C LEU A 165 -1.40 -0.02 -10.48
N ASP A 166 -1.30 -1.31 -10.80
CA ASP A 166 -2.46 -2.21 -10.93
C ASP A 166 -3.00 -2.68 -9.59
N THR A 167 -2.19 -2.60 -8.55
CA THR A 167 -2.52 -3.09 -7.22
C THR A 167 -1.93 -2.21 -6.13
N SER A 168 -2.65 -2.11 -5.02
CA SER A 168 -2.22 -1.41 -3.81
C SER A 168 -2.27 -2.34 -2.61
N LEU A 169 -1.34 -2.16 -1.68
CA LEU A 169 -1.41 -2.77 -0.37
C LEU A 169 -1.26 -1.70 0.70
N GLU A 170 -2.11 -1.80 1.70
CA GLU A 170 -2.13 -0.91 2.84
C GLU A 170 -2.09 -1.74 4.12
N PHE A 171 -1.19 -1.37 5.03
CA PHE A 171 -1.09 -1.99 6.34
C PHE A 171 -1.48 -0.97 7.41
N ILE A 172 -2.62 -1.21 8.06
CA ILE A 172 -3.09 -0.37 9.16
C ILE A 172 -3.01 -1.17 10.45
N SER A 173 -2.16 -0.72 11.36
CA SER A 173 -2.14 -1.22 12.73
C SER A 173 -2.95 -0.27 13.61
N TYR A 174 -4.10 -0.73 14.09
CA TYR A 174 -4.79 -0.06 15.18
C TYR A 174 -4.08 -0.42 16.48
N LYS A 175 -3.46 0.57 17.14
CA LYS A 175 -3.24 0.44 18.57
C LYS A 175 -4.62 0.52 19.19
N ASN A 176 -5.14 -0.63 19.62
CA ASN A 176 -6.27 -0.64 20.51
C ASN A 176 -5.75 -0.05 21.82
N SER A 177 -5.86 1.28 21.97
CA SER A 177 -5.78 1.86 23.29
C SER A 177 -6.95 1.24 24.04
N ASN A 178 -6.68 0.29 24.92
CA ASN A 178 -7.60 -0.07 26.00
C ASN A 178 -7.88 1.12 26.95
N ASP A 179 -7.62 2.36 26.51
CA ASP A 179 -8.32 3.52 27.00
C ASP A 179 -9.78 3.39 26.56
N ASN A 180 -10.58 2.76 27.42
CA ASN A 180 -12.02 3.02 27.55
C ASN A 180 -12.32 4.50 27.88
N ASN A 181 -11.43 5.43 27.53
CA ASN A 181 -11.67 6.84 27.65
C ASN A 181 -12.51 7.26 26.45
N ALA A 182 -13.81 7.34 26.71
CA ALA A 182 -14.72 8.26 26.04
C ALA A 182 -13.95 9.44 25.42
N ILE A 183 -13.90 9.53 24.09
CA ILE A 183 -13.34 10.73 23.45
C ILE A 183 -14.34 11.85 23.73
N MET A 184 -13.97 12.79 24.59
CA MET A 184 -14.84 13.91 24.97
C MET A 184 -14.60 15.09 24.02
N ILE A 185 -15.69 15.67 23.49
CA ILE A 185 -15.72 16.93 22.76
C ILE A 185 -16.56 17.90 23.59
N GLY A 186 -15.91 18.71 24.43
CA GLY A 186 -16.60 19.54 25.42
C GLY A 186 -17.41 18.66 26.37
N ASP A 187 -18.72 18.91 26.44
CA ASP A 187 -19.66 18.16 27.29
C ASP A 187 -20.24 16.91 26.59
N SER A 188 -19.79 16.61 25.36
CA SER A 188 -20.28 15.49 24.55
C SER A 188 -19.29 14.34 24.50
N GLN A 189 -19.78 13.11 24.53
CA GLN A 189 -18.99 11.88 24.40
C GLN A 189 -19.14 11.29 22.99
N LEU A 190 -18.02 11.04 22.31
CA LEU A 190 -17.98 10.21 21.11
C LEU A 190 -18.11 8.73 21.51
N VAL A 191 -19.15 8.09 20.99
CA VAL A 191 -19.39 6.66 21.12
C VAL A 191 -19.19 6.03 19.74
N PRO A 192 -18.48 4.89 19.61
CA PRO A 192 -18.39 4.17 18.35
C PRO A 192 -19.80 3.84 17.83
N ALA A 193 -20.13 4.32 16.64
CA ALA A 193 -21.37 3.97 15.96
C ALA A 193 -21.06 2.94 14.88
N SER A 194 -21.65 1.76 14.98
CA SER A 194 -21.65 0.78 13.91
C SER A 194 -22.71 1.18 12.90
N PHE A 195 -22.31 1.46 11.65
CA PHE A 195 -23.25 1.59 10.55
C PHE A 195 -22.94 0.54 9.48
N SER A 196 -23.99 -0.12 9.02
CA SER A 196 -23.95 -1.01 7.87
C SER A 196 -24.08 -0.17 6.60
N VAL A 197 -23.02 -0.16 5.79
CA VAL A 197 -23.07 0.42 4.44
C VAL A 197 -23.71 -0.61 3.52
N ASN A 198 -25.01 -0.45 3.23
CA ASN A 198 -25.65 -1.16 2.14
C ASN A 198 -25.31 -0.44 0.84
N ILE A 199 -24.36 -0.98 0.09
CA ILE A 199 -24.19 -0.62 -1.32
C ILE A 199 -25.24 -1.43 -2.08
N ASN A 200 -26.47 -0.91 -2.17
CA ASN A 200 -27.51 -1.52 -2.98
C ASN A 200 -27.10 -1.41 -4.46
N GLU A 201 -27.07 -2.55 -5.17
CA GLU A 201 -26.84 -2.62 -6.61
C GLU A 201 -28.03 -2.15 -7.46
N ASP A 202 -29.16 -1.78 -6.83
CA ASP A 202 -30.44 -1.56 -7.51
C ASP A 202 -30.81 -0.10 -7.84
N GLU A 203 -29.94 0.89 -7.58
CA GLU A 203 -30.20 2.30 -7.95
C GLU A 203 -29.17 2.87 -8.93
N ILE A 204 -29.04 2.26 -10.12
CA ILE A 204 -28.57 2.97 -11.32
C ILE A 204 -29.39 2.49 -12.53
N LEU A 205 -30.48 3.20 -12.82
CA LEU A 205 -31.11 3.28 -14.14
C LEU A 205 -30.61 4.54 -14.86
#